data_AF-A0A964XA98-F1
#
_entry.id   AF-A0A964XA98-F1
#
_cell.length_a   1.000
_cell.length_b   1.000
_cell.length_c   1.000
_cell.angle_alpha   90.00
_cell.angle_beta   90.00
_cell.angle_gamma   90.00
#
_symmetry.space_group_name_H-M   'P 1'
#
loop_
_entity.id
_entity.type
_entity.pdbx_description
1 polymer ?
#
loop_
_entity_poly.entity_id
_entity_poly.type
_entity_poly.pdbx_seq_one_letter_code
_entity_poly.pdbx_strand_id
1 'polypeptide(L)'
;EGIASVTEQTDAWVRFDLSGDALAEILARLTNLDLATLPARFVRRTVMEHVGGYLVRRGAGYSVYGPRSSAGSLHHALAQAARAL
;
A
#
# COMPACT_ATOMS: atom_id res chain seq x y z
N GLU A 1 24.29 -21.91 10.33
CA GLU A 1 23.16 -21.26 11.01
C GLU A 1 23.38 -19.74 10.95
N GLY A 2 22.34 -18.97 10.62
CA GLY A 2 22.45 -17.52 10.44
C GLY A 2 22.13 -16.76 11.72
N ILE A 3 22.92 -15.73 12.04
CA ILE A 3 22.63 -14.79 13.14
C ILE A 3 21.52 -13.85 12.64
N ALA A 4 20.41 -13.76 13.36
CA ALA A 4 19.30 -12.88 13.06
C ALA A 4 18.87 -12.10 14.32
N SER A 5 18.28 -10.91 14.11
CA SER A 5 17.64 -10.13 15.17
C SER A 5 16.14 -10.04 14.93
N VAL A 6 15.38 -9.96 16.03
CA VAL A 6 13.93 -9.76 16.01
C VAL A 6 13.64 -8.41 16.64
N THR A 7 12.85 -7.58 15.95
CA THR A 7 12.34 -6.34 16.51
C THR A 7 10.81 -6.39 16.55
N GLU A 8 10.26 -5.81 17.60
CA GLU A 8 8.83 -5.53 17.66
C GLU A 8 8.52 -4.36 16.71
N GLN A 9 7.48 -4.49 15.87
CA GLN A 9 7.05 -3.48 14.87
C GLN A 9 5.55 -3.14 14.95
N THR A 10 4.85 -3.60 15.99
CA THR A 10 3.50 -3.18 16.33
C THR A 10 3.45 -1.68 16.51
N ASP A 11 2.37 -1.06 16.03
CA ASP A 11 2.16 0.40 16.04
C ASP A 11 3.17 1.24 15.21
N ALA A 12 4.18 0.64 14.58
CA ALA A 12 5.05 1.37 13.64
C ALA A 12 4.38 1.63 12.29
N TRP A 13 3.32 0.89 11.97
CA TRP A 13 2.68 0.88 10.66
C TRP A 13 1.16 1.11 10.76
N VAL A 14 0.61 1.83 9.78
CA VAL A 14 -0.83 1.85 9.51
C VAL A 14 -1.16 0.99 8.30
N ARG A 15 -2.40 0.50 8.27
CA ARG A 15 -2.95 -0.27 7.15
C ARG A 15 -4.26 0.36 6.69
N PHE A 16 -4.36 0.61 5.39
CA PHE A 16 -5.62 0.95 4.73
C PHE A 16 -6.04 -0.23 3.86
N ASP A 17 -7.24 -0.76 4.10
CA ASP A 17 -7.84 -1.80 3.27
C ASP A 17 -8.76 -1.17 2.23
N LEU A 18 -8.62 -1.61 0.98
CA LEU A 18 -9.29 -1.07 -0.18
C LEU A 18 -10.13 -2.16 -0.85
N SER A 19 -11.38 -1.81 -1.16
CA SER A 19 -12.37 -2.64 -1.85
C SER A 19 -13.10 -1.81 -2.91
N GLY A 20 -13.48 -2.41 -4.04
CA GLY A 20 -14.22 -1.75 -5.12
C GLY A 20 -13.71 -2.15 -6.51
N ASP A 21 -14.37 -1.65 -7.55
CA ASP A 21 -14.15 -2.14 -8.92
C ASP A 21 -13.02 -1.40 -9.68
N ALA A 22 -12.56 -0.25 -9.17
CA ALA A 22 -11.55 0.60 -9.83
C ALA A 22 -10.21 0.69 -9.07
N LEU A 23 -9.92 -0.25 -8.16
CA LEU A 23 -8.75 -0.14 -7.26
C LEU A 23 -7.42 -0.07 -8.00
N ALA A 24 -7.26 -0.80 -9.10
CA ALA A 24 -6.03 -0.77 -9.88
C ALA A 24 -5.79 0.62 -10.50
N GLU A 25 -6.84 1.29 -10.98
CA GLU A 25 -6.76 2.63 -11.56
C GLU A 25 -6.46 3.70 -10.51
N ILE A 26 -7.09 3.60 -9.32
CA ILE A 26 -6.78 4.45 -8.17
C ILE A 26 -5.30 4.31 -7.80
N LEU A 27 -4.84 3.06 -7.62
CA LEU A 27 -3.49 2.78 -7.14
C LEU A 27 -2.43 3.12 -8.18
N ALA A 28 -2.69 2.96 -9.48
CA ALA A 28 -1.75 3.34 -10.55
C ALA A 28 -1.36 4.83 -10.52
N ARG A 29 -2.18 5.70 -9.91
CA ARG A 29 -1.86 7.13 -9.70
C ARG A 29 -0.98 7.38 -8.49
N LEU A 30 -0.89 6.42 -7.59
CA LEU A 30 -0.24 6.56 -6.28
C LEU A 30 1.06 5.76 -6.19
N THR A 31 1.18 4.62 -6.88
CA THR A 31 2.36 3.75 -6.86
C THR A 31 3.13 3.79 -8.18
N ASN A 32 4.45 3.58 -8.11
CA ASN A 32 5.30 3.40 -9.28
C ASN A 32 5.29 1.95 -9.83
N LEU A 33 4.43 1.09 -9.31
CA LEU A 33 4.32 -0.30 -9.74
C LEU A 33 3.44 -0.43 -10.98
N ASP A 34 3.88 -1.24 -11.93
CA ASP A 34 3.03 -1.72 -13.02
C ASP A 34 2.09 -2.82 -12.50
N LEU A 35 0.89 -2.42 -12.06
CA LEU A 35 -0.09 -3.32 -11.46
C LEU A 35 -0.64 -4.36 -12.45
N ALA A 36 -0.56 -4.12 -13.76
CA ALA A 36 -1.05 -5.03 -14.79
C ALA A 36 -0.16 -6.28 -14.94
N THR A 37 1.13 -6.16 -14.58
CA THR A 37 2.10 -7.27 -14.66
C THR A 37 2.20 -8.09 -13.37
N LEU A 38 1.60 -7.61 -12.28
CA LEU A 38 1.70 -8.25 -10.97
C LEU A 38 0.61 -9.31 -10.75
N PRO A 39 0.93 -10.43 -10.08
CA PRO A 39 -0.03 -11.52 -9.88
C PRO A 39 -1.19 -11.12 -8.97
N ALA A 40 -2.28 -11.89 -8.95
CA ALA A 40 -3.46 -11.62 -8.12
C ALA A 40 -3.20 -11.70 -6.59
N ARG A 41 -2.02 -12.18 -6.18
CA ARG A 41 -1.53 -12.18 -4.80
C ARG A 41 -0.07 -11.77 -4.81
N PHE A 42 0.25 -10.60 -4.26
CA PHE A 42 1.63 -10.13 -4.12
C PHE A 42 1.80 -9.24 -2.90
N VAL A 43 3.06 -9.06 -2.50
CA VAL A 43 3.52 -7.99 -1.62
C VAL A 43 4.69 -7.33 -2.30
N ARG A 44 4.69 -5.99 -2.39
CA ARG A 44 5.81 -5.24 -2.96
C ARG A 44 6.05 -3.97 -2.16
N ARG A 45 7.31 -3.68 -1.86
CA ARG A 45 7.70 -2.36 -1.37
C ARG A 45 7.55 -1.36 -2.50
N THR A 46 6.89 -0.25 -2.23
CA THR A 46 6.64 0.82 -3.19
C THR A 46 6.82 2.16 -2.49
N VAL A 47 6.88 3.22 -3.27
CA VAL A 47 6.60 4.56 -2.79
C VAL A 47 5.15 4.89 -3.14
N MET A 48 4.41 5.51 -2.22
CA MET A 48 3.07 6.05 -2.42
C MET A 48 3.02 7.47 -1.90
N GLU A 49 2.79 8.45 -2.78
CA GLU A 49 2.84 9.88 -2.42
C GLU A 49 4.15 10.22 -1.67
N HIS A 50 5.31 9.91 -2.26
CA HIS A 50 6.63 10.12 -1.63
C HIS A 50 6.90 9.37 -0.32
N VAL A 51 5.94 8.62 0.23
CA VAL A 51 6.07 7.81 1.44
C VAL A 51 6.41 6.37 1.07
N GLY A 52 7.50 5.84 1.60
CA GLY A 52 7.85 4.43 1.43
C GLY A 52 6.87 3.53 2.18
N GLY A 53 6.37 2.49 1.52
CA GLY A 53 5.38 1.58 2.10
C GLY A 53 5.34 0.23 1.38
N TYR A 54 4.30 -0.54 1.67
CA TYR A 54 4.03 -1.81 0.99
C TYR A 54 2.62 -1.80 0.40
N LEU A 55 2.52 -2.29 -0.82
CA LEU A 55 1.25 -2.63 -1.44
C LEU A 55 1.09 -4.15 -1.40
N VAL A 56 -0.03 -4.59 -0.82
CA VAL A 56 -0.39 -6.00 -0.71
C VAL A 56 -1.67 -6.25 -1.47
N ARG A 57 -1.66 -7.18 -2.42
CA ARG A 57 -2.88 -7.63 -3.10
C ARG A 57 -3.38 -8.91 -2.45
N ARG A 58 -4.62 -8.91 -1.95
CA ARG A 58 -5.28 -10.05 -1.30
C ARG A 58 -6.55 -10.42 -2.07
N GLY A 59 -6.38 -11.11 -3.20
CA GLY A 59 -7.51 -11.47 -4.07
C GLY A 59 -8.03 -10.24 -4.81
N ALA A 60 -9.30 -9.88 -4.57
CA ALA A 60 -9.94 -8.73 -5.22
C ALA A 60 -9.60 -7.37 -4.56
N GLY A 61 -9.10 -7.37 -3.32
CA GLY A 61 -8.76 -6.15 -2.58
C GLY A 61 -7.25 -5.87 -2.50
N TYR A 62 -6.95 -4.66 -2.05
CA TYR A 62 -5.58 -4.22 -1.76
C TYR A 62 -5.46 -3.72 -0.32
N SER A 63 -4.28 -3.86 0.25
CA SER A 63 -3.91 -3.22 1.51
C SER A 63 -2.66 -2.37 1.30
N VAL A 64 -2.75 -1.11 1.71
CA VAL A 64 -1.65 -0.16 1.73
C VAL A 64 -1.08 -0.11 3.14
N TYR A 65 0.20 -0.42 3.29
CA TYR A 65 0.94 -0.23 4.53
C TYR A 65 1.91 0.92 4.40
N GLY A 66 1.97 1.77 5.41
CA GLY A 66 2.97 2.82 5.52
C GLY A 66 3.30 3.15 6.97
N PRO A 67 4.34 3.97 7.22
CA PRO A 67 4.70 4.41 8.56
C PRO A 67 3.52 5.09 9.24
N ARG A 68 3.31 4.81 10.53
CA ARG A 68 2.18 5.40 11.28
C ARG A 68 2.20 6.93 11.26
N SER A 69 3.38 7.54 11.28
CA SER A 69 3.55 8.99 11.18
C SER A 69 3.02 9.59 9.87
N SER A 70 2.88 8.78 8.81
CA SER A 70 2.38 9.20 7.50
C SER A 70 0.90 8.87 7.28
N ALA A 71 0.17 8.43 8.31
CA ALA A 71 -1.22 7.98 8.18
C ALA A 71 -2.13 9.03 7.55
N GLY A 72 -2.03 10.29 8.00
CA GLY A 72 -2.84 11.40 7.49
C GLY A 72 -2.60 11.64 5.99
N SER A 73 -1.33 11.70 5.57
CA SER A 73 -0.96 11.92 4.17
C SER A 73 -1.40 10.77 3.27
N LEU A 74 -1.17 9.52 3.70
CA LEU A 74 -1.59 8.34 2.94
C LEU A 74 -3.10 8.26 2.80
N HIS A 75 -3.85 8.49 3.89
CA HIS A 75 -5.31 8.52 3.84
C HIS A 75 -5.81 9.63 2.90
N HIS A 76 -5.23 10.83 2.99
CA HIS A 76 -5.58 11.93 2.11
C HIS A 76 -5.34 11.59 0.64
N ALA A 77 -4.16 11.05 0.30
CA ALA A 77 -3.81 10.65 -1.07
C ALA A 77 -4.77 9.59 -1.64
N LEU A 78 -5.09 8.57 -0.83
CA LEU A 78 -6.05 7.52 -1.20
C LEU A 78 -7.44 8.11 -1.45
N ALA A 79 -7.92 8.98 -0.56
CA ALA A 79 -9.24 9.60 -0.67
C ALA A 79 -9.33 10.55 -1.89
N GLN A 80 -8.27 11.32 -2.17
CA GLN A 80 -8.21 12.19 -3.34
C GLN A 80 -8.21 11.38 -4.64
N ALA A 81 -7.38 10.33 -4.73
CA ALA A 81 -7.32 9.47 -5.90
C ALA A 81 -8.66 8.76 -6.18
N ALA A 82 -9.36 8.32 -5.12
CA ALA A 82 -10.67 7.70 -5.22
C ALA A 82 -11.77 8.67 -5.68
N ARG A 83 -11.69 9.96 -5.32
CA ARG A 83 -12.65 11.00 -5.76
C ARG A 83 -12.41 11.48 -7.20
N ALA A 84 -11.22 11.24 -7.73
CA ALA A 84 -10.81 11.66 -9.07
C ALA A 84 -11.11 10.60 -10.16
N LEU A 85 -11.92 9.60 -9.83
CA LEU A 85 -12.50 8.62 -10.77
C LEU A 85 -14.02 8.76 -10.72
#